data_AF-A0A2A2S7I4-F1
#
_entry.id   AF-A0A2A2S7I4-F1
#
_cell.length_a   1.000
_cell.length_b   1.000
_cell.length_c   1.000
_cell.angle_alpha   90.00
_cell.angle_beta   90.00
_cell.angle_gamma   90.00
#
_symmetry.space_group_name_H-M   'P 1'
#
loop_
_entity.id
_entity.type
_entity.pdbx_description
1 polymer ?
#
loop_
_entity_poly.entity_id
_entity_poly.type
_entity_poly.pdbx_seq_one_letter_code
_entity_poly.pdbx_strand_id
1 'polypeptide(L)'
;MSTTNNDPLDFLSNAKGITGGPQTDLIQKLLYEIIRVKELIAYYDSIPDGAGQLGSSILNELVTEAYNSLVNYDVVLMKKYYDLLLNCD
;
A
#
# COMPACT_ATOMS: atom_id res chain seq x y z
N MET A 1 4.03 18.50 -19.85
CA MET A 1 3.68 17.07 -19.71
C MET A 1 3.11 16.90 -18.32
N SER A 2 1.80 16.65 -18.18
CA SER A 2 1.24 16.32 -16.86
C SER A 2 1.74 14.94 -16.46
N THR A 3 2.57 14.87 -15.44
CA THR A 3 2.86 13.64 -14.71
C THR A 3 1.57 13.27 -13.97
N THR A 4 0.74 12.44 -14.59
CA THR A 4 -0.30 11.71 -13.86
C THR A 4 0.42 10.86 -12.83
N ASN A 5 0.45 11.34 -11.58
CA ASN A 5 0.85 10.55 -10.42
C ASN A 5 -0.14 9.39 -10.33
N ASN A 6 0.23 8.25 -10.90
CA ASN A 6 -0.49 6.99 -10.81
C ASN A 6 -0.25 6.38 -9.42
N ASP A 7 -0.53 7.14 -8.36
CA ASP A 7 -0.45 6.62 -7.00
C ASP A 7 -1.80 6.01 -6.60
N PRO A 8 -1.92 4.67 -6.57
CA PRO A 8 -3.17 4.00 -6.26
C PRO A 8 -3.65 4.20 -4.81
N LEU A 9 -2.88 4.84 -3.90
CA LEU A 9 -3.34 5.18 -2.53
C LEU A 9 -3.56 6.67 -2.30
N ASP A 10 -3.56 7.51 -3.33
CA ASP A 10 -3.85 8.94 -3.17
C ASP A 10 -5.20 9.18 -2.47
N PHE A 11 -6.16 8.27 -2.64
CA PHE A 11 -7.47 8.33 -1.99
C PHE A 11 -7.43 8.25 -0.44
N LEU A 12 -6.36 7.68 0.15
CA LEU A 12 -6.24 7.56 1.60
C LEU A 12 -5.82 8.88 2.27
N SER A 13 -5.24 9.81 1.53
CA SER A 13 -4.85 11.13 2.06
C SER A 13 -6.04 11.92 2.64
N ASN A 14 -7.27 11.59 2.21
CA ASN A 14 -8.51 12.23 2.67
C ASN A 14 -9.38 11.35 3.58
N ALA A 15 -8.93 10.15 3.96
CA ALA A 15 -9.77 9.20 4.70
C ALA A 15 -9.82 9.55 6.21
N LYS A 16 -10.74 10.44 6.61
CA LYS A 16 -11.13 10.60 8.01
C LYS A 16 -12.10 9.48 8.43
N GLY A 17 -11.57 8.50 9.15
CA GLY A 17 -12.32 7.66 10.09
C GLY A 17 -13.04 6.46 9.49
N ILE A 18 -12.35 5.33 9.40
CA ILE A 18 -12.98 4.01 9.30
C ILE A 18 -12.92 3.38 10.70
N THR A 19 -14.07 3.13 11.31
CA THR A 19 -14.20 2.45 12.61
C THR A 19 -13.88 0.96 12.45
N GLY A 20 -12.71 0.54 12.93
CA GLY A 20 -12.15 -0.81 12.72
C GLY A 20 -12.34 -1.79 13.88
N GLY A 21 -12.60 -3.06 13.53
CA GLY A 21 -12.33 -4.23 14.38
C GLY A 21 -10.88 -4.73 14.21
N PRO A 22 -10.46 -5.80 14.91
CA PRO A 22 -9.04 -6.20 15.02
C PRO A 22 -8.34 -6.55 13.70
N GLN A 23 -9.08 -6.99 12.67
CA GLN A 23 -8.54 -7.26 11.33
C GLN A 23 -8.44 -6.00 10.45
N THR A 24 -9.40 -5.07 10.60
CA THR A 24 -9.34 -3.75 9.97
C THR A 24 -8.14 -2.98 10.49
N ASP A 25 -7.77 -3.20 11.76
CA ASP A 25 -6.62 -2.56 12.40
C ASP A 25 -5.26 -2.96 11.78
N LEU A 26 -5.08 -4.22 11.34
CA LEU A 26 -3.82 -4.66 10.70
C LEU A 26 -3.66 -4.11 9.27
N ILE A 27 -4.71 -4.20 8.46
CA ILE A 27 -4.71 -3.66 7.09
C ILE A 27 -4.54 -2.14 7.13
N GLN A 28 -5.26 -1.47 8.04
CA GLN A 28 -5.15 -0.03 8.23
C GLN A 28 -3.75 0.38 8.72
N LYS A 29 -3.13 -0.37 9.64
CA LYS A 29 -1.73 -0.14 10.05
C LYS A 29 -0.77 -0.31 8.87
N LEU A 30 -0.93 -1.35 8.05
CA LEU A 30 -0.09 -1.56 6.87
C LEU A 30 -0.23 -0.42 5.87
N LEU A 31 -1.46 0.06 5.61
CA LEU A 31 -1.71 1.22 4.77
C LEU A 31 -1.07 2.51 5.31
N TYR A 32 -1.16 2.75 6.62
CA TYR A 32 -0.49 3.90 7.24
C TYR A 32 1.02 3.83 7.13
N GLU A 33 1.63 2.66 7.36
CA GLU A 33 3.08 2.51 7.20
C GLU A 33 3.52 2.68 5.74
N ILE A 34 2.72 2.22 4.77
CA ILE A 34 3.00 2.47 3.33
C ILE A 34 3.03 3.99 3.05
N ILE A 35 2.05 4.74 3.55
CA ILE A 35 2.00 6.21 3.37
C ILE A 35 3.23 6.86 4.00
N ARG A 36 3.56 6.47 5.24
CA ARG A 36 4.73 7.00 5.95
C ARG A 36 6.05 6.71 5.23
N VAL A 37 6.21 5.51 4.67
CA VAL A 37 7.42 5.16 3.91
C VAL A 37 7.52 5.98 2.61
N LYS A 38 6.41 6.33 1.95
CA LYS A 38 6.42 7.23 0.79
C LYS A 38 6.90 8.63 1.11
N GLU A 39 6.55 9.17 2.27
CA GLU A 39 7.10 10.46 2.72
C GLU A 39 8.63 10.36 2.91
N LEU A 40 9.11 9.21 3.41
CA LEU A 40 10.53 8.93 3.56
C LEU A 40 11.24 8.81 2.20
N ILE A 41 10.61 8.17 1.21
CA ILE A 41 11.09 8.13 -0.19
C ILE A 41 11.27 9.54 -0.73
N ALA A 42 10.25 10.40 -0.58
CA ALA A 42 10.32 11.80 -1.03
C ALA A 42 11.47 12.57 -0.37
N TYR A 43 11.73 12.30 0.91
CA TYR A 43 12.91 12.85 1.58
C TYR A 43 14.22 12.35 0.95
N TYR A 44 14.37 11.03 0.72
CA TYR A 44 15.57 10.49 0.08
C TYR A 44 15.77 11.00 -1.36
N ASP A 45 14.69 11.15 -2.13
CA ASP A 45 14.73 11.72 -3.49
C ASP A 45 15.13 13.20 -3.50
N SER A 46 14.86 13.93 -2.42
CA SER A 46 15.25 15.34 -2.29
C SER A 46 16.74 15.55 -1.99
N ILE A 47 17.49 14.50 -1.67
CA ILE A 47 18.92 14.59 -1.36
C ILE A 47 19.71 14.86 -2.66
N PRO A 48 20.52 15.94 -2.72
CA PRO A 48 21.30 16.29 -3.91
C PRO A 48 22.32 15.22 -4.30
N ASP A 49 22.84 15.34 -5.52
CA ASP A 49 23.93 14.50 -6.06
C ASP A 49 23.64 12.99 -6.07
N GLY A 50 22.36 12.62 -6.00
CA GLY A 50 21.92 11.22 -6.04
C GLY A 50 22.26 10.41 -4.78
N ALA A 51 22.74 11.05 -3.71
CA ALA A 51 23.15 10.35 -2.49
C ALA A 51 21.99 9.60 -1.81
N GLY A 52 20.74 9.98 -2.07
CA GLY A 52 19.55 9.29 -1.60
C GLY A 52 18.98 8.21 -2.52
N GLN A 53 19.50 8.03 -3.75
CA GLN A 53 18.90 7.12 -4.74
C GLN A 53 18.84 5.66 -4.27
N LEU A 54 19.89 5.17 -3.61
CA LEU A 54 19.90 3.80 -3.10
C LEU A 54 18.82 3.60 -2.01
N GLY A 55 18.73 4.54 -1.08
CA GLY A 55 17.71 4.51 -0.03
C GLY A 55 16.30 4.58 -0.61
N SER A 56 16.06 5.51 -1.54
CA SER A 56 14.79 5.64 -2.26
C SER A 56 14.42 4.35 -3.01
N SER A 57 15.36 3.73 -3.73
CA SER A 57 15.10 2.50 -4.49
C SER A 57 14.67 1.33 -3.60
N ILE A 58 15.37 1.14 -2.47
CA ILE A 58 15.03 0.07 -1.51
C ILE A 58 13.64 0.30 -0.90
N LEU A 59 13.32 1.55 -0.55
CA LEU A 59 12.03 1.89 0.03
C LEU A 59 10.89 1.76 -1.00
N ASN A 60 11.13 2.09 -2.27
CA ASN A 60 10.17 1.87 -3.35
C ASN A 60 9.87 0.38 -3.58
N GLU A 61 10.88 -0.48 -3.51
CA GLU A 61 10.70 -1.94 -3.57
C GLU A 61 9.85 -2.45 -2.40
N LEU A 62 10.16 -2.02 -1.17
CA LEU A 62 9.40 -2.38 0.02
C LEU A 62 7.93 -1.96 -0.06
N VAL A 63 7.67 -0.74 -0.54
CA VAL A 63 6.31 -0.24 -0.77
C VAL A 63 5.59 -1.12 -1.80
N THR A 64 6.25 -1.42 -2.91
CA THR A 64 5.69 -2.26 -3.99
C THR A 64 5.32 -3.65 -3.49
N GLU A 65 6.18 -4.29 -2.69
CA GLU A 65 5.88 -5.59 -2.08
C GLU A 65 4.71 -5.52 -1.10
N ALA A 66 4.66 -4.48 -0.25
CA ALA A 66 3.56 -4.29 0.70
C ALA A 66 2.22 -4.08 -0.01
N TYR A 67 2.21 -3.34 -1.12
CA TYR A 67 1.06 -3.19 -2.00
C TYR A 67 0.61 -4.51 -2.63
N ASN A 68 1.55 -5.26 -3.19
CA ASN A 68 1.25 -6.57 -3.78
C ASN A 68 0.67 -7.52 -2.73
N SER A 69 1.15 -7.47 -1.49
CA SER A 69 0.60 -8.25 -0.38
C SER A 69 -0.85 -7.87 -0.08
N LEU A 70 -1.17 -6.57 -0.05
CA LEU A 70 -2.54 -6.07 0.16
C LEU A 70 -3.51 -6.49 -0.96
N VAL A 71 -3.09 -6.32 -2.22
CA VAL A 71 -3.94 -6.65 -3.38
C VAL A 71 -4.13 -8.17 -3.49
N ASN A 72 -3.07 -8.96 -3.34
CA ASN A 72 -3.16 -10.41 -3.42
C ASN A 72 -3.95 -11.01 -2.26
N TYR A 73 -3.91 -10.39 -1.07
CA TYR A 73 -4.75 -10.80 0.05
C TYR A 73 -6.24 -10.77 -0.32
N ASP A 74 -6.68 -9.70 -1.00
CA ASP A 74 -8.07 -9.53 -1.41
C ASP A 74 -8.48 -10.58 -2.46
N VAL A 75 -7.62 -10.84 -3.46
CA VAL A 75 -7.86 -11.86 -4.50
C VAL A 75 -7.96 -13.27 -3.90
N VAL A 76 -7.07 -13.63 -2.99
CA VAL A 76 -7.10 -14.95 -2.32
C VAL A 76 -8.34 -15.09 -1.44
N LEU A 77 -8.75 -14.02 -0.76
CA LEU A 77 -9.96 -14.01 0.07
C LEU A 77 -11.23 -14.16 -0.79
N MET A 78 -11.32 -13.40 -1.89
CA MET A 78 -12.40 -13.51 -2.89
C MET A 78 -12.52 -14.92 -3.44
N LYS A 79 -11.39 -15.55 -3.77
CA LYS A 79 -11.36 -16.94 -4.23
C LYS A 79 -11.91 -17.90 -3.18
N LYS A 80 -11.51 -17.75 -1.91
CA LYS A 80 -12.05 -18.59 -0.81
C LYS A 80 -13.56 -18.42 -0.63
N TYR A 81 -14.08 -17.20 -0.73
CA TYR A 81 -15.53 -16.96 -0.68
C TYR A 81 -16.27 -17.57 -1.88
N TYR A 82 -15.69 -17.44 -3.08
CA TYR A 82 -16.24 -18.08 -4.27
C TYR A 82 -16.26 -19.61 -4.15
N ASP A 83 -15.15 -20.22 -3.71
CA ASP A 83 -15.05 -21.66 -3.48
C ASP A 83 -16.03 -22.12 -2.40
N LEU A 84 -16.30 -21.32 -1.37
CA LEU A 84 -17.29 -21.61 -0.34
C LEU A 84 -18.72 -21.60 -0.89
N LEU A 85 -19.08 -20.58 -1.69
CA LEU A 85 -20.39 -20.46 -2.32
C LEU A 85 -20.64 -21.58 -3.33
N LEU A 86 -19.61 -22.00 -4.06
CA LEU A 86 -19.71 -23.08 -5.05
C LEU A 86 -19.88 -24.46 -4.42
N ASN A 87 -19.42 -24.64 -3.17
CA ASN A 87 -19.51 -25.89 -2.41
C ASN A 87 -20.62 -25.88 -1.34
N CYS A 88 -21.49 -24.86 -1.33
CA CYS A 88 -22.73 -24.90 -0.57
C CYS A 88 -23.79 -25.64 -1.39
N ASP A 89 -24.03 -26.92 -1.06
CA ASP A 89 -25.22 -27.69 -1.43
C ASP A 89 -26.49 -27.12 -0.76
#